data_AF-A0A1H9K4P4-F1
#
_entry.id   AF-A0A1H9K4P4-F1
#
_cell.length_a   1.000
_cell.length_b   1.000
_cell.length_c   1.000
_cell.angle_alpha   90.00
_cell.angle_beta   90.00
_cell.angle_gamma   90.00
#
_symmetry.space_group_name_H-M   'P 1'
#
loop_
_entity.id
_entity.type
_entity.pdbx_description
1 polymer ?
#
loop_
_entity_poly.entity_id
_entity_poly.type
_entity_poly.pdbx_seq_one_letter_code
_entity_poly.pdbx_strand_id
1 'polypeptide(L)'
;MTGDVSEDVDADALRTDLEEIKGAMGLASDHPYWWRFWIVEGICVGLLFAVVQFWLREGFRPWIVVAFGGVIAGCELAKRRLRSNYRPPTGVPDQRRWGLAVFAGISVLLVGLRPVFESLDATNAVRLALVSAGAVVGVGYVLMGQLLAASGIRAVDQYAFVVGGAWIMALAAVIPHVPFLRGWEYAALGAGIALHHVGTYTVLSRYEDGIR
;
A
#
# COMPACT_ATOMS: atom_id res chain seq x y z
N MET A 1 53.63 -37.01 5.59
CA MET A 1 52.77 -36.12 6.40
C MET A 1 51.87 -35.37 5.44
N THR A 2 50.76 -35.99 5.06
CA THR A 2 49.66 -35.38 4.31
C THR A 2 48.71 -34.84 5.36
N GLY A 3 48.81 -33.54 5.68
CA GLY A 3 47.86 -32.87 6.55
C GLY A 3 46.52 -32.84 5.86
N ASP A 4 45.53 -33.45 6.49
CA ASP A 4 44.15 -33.50 6.02
C ASP A 4 43.56 -32.09 6.17
N VAL A 5 43.43 -31.35 5.07
CA VAL A 5 42.91 -29.96 5.05
C VAL A 5 41.38 -29.93 5.28
N SER A 6 40.78 -31.06 5.65
CA SER A 6 39.35 -31.15 6.01
C SER A 6 39.06 -30.96 7.50
N GLU A 7 40.07 -30.80 8.36
CA GLU A 7 39.85 -30.38 9.75
C GLU A 7 39.66 -28.86 9.84
N ASP A 8 38.48 -28.49 10.36
CA ASP A 8 38.10 -27.17 10.89
C ASP A 8 37.51 -26.14 9.92
N VAL A 9 36.69 -26.60 8.98
CA VAL A 9 35.67 -25.73 8.37
C VAL A 9 34.43 -25.74 9.27
N ASP A 10 34.30 -24.74 10.14
CA ASP A 10 33.11 -24.53 10.98
C ASP A 10 31.91 -24.17 10.10
N ALA A 11 31.08 -25.16 9.83
CA ALA A 11 29.89 -25.03 9.00
C ALA A 11 28.85 -24.06 9.60
N ASP A 12 28.83 -23.89 10.93
CA ASP A 12 27.90 -22.98 11.60
C ASP A 12 28.39 -21.53 11.52
N ALA A 13 29.70 -21.30 11.62
CA ALA A 13 30.30 -19.99 11.33
C ALA A 13 30.06 -19.56 9.87
N LEU A 14 30.28 -20.48 8.91
CA LEU A 14 30.02 -20.20 7.50
C LEU A 14 28.55 -19.97 7.18
N ARG A 15 27.63 -20.64 7.87
CA ARG A 15 26.19 -20.38 7.74
C ARG A 15 25.83 -19.00 8.27
N THR A 16 26.41 -18.61 9.39
CA THR A 16 26.22 -17.28 9.99
C THR A 16 26.76 -16.20 9.06
N ASP A 17 27.97 -16.37 8.53
CA ASP A 17 28.57 -15.44 7.56
C ASP A 17 27.77 -15.38 6.26
N LEU A 18 27.25 -16.52 5.77
CA LEU A 18 26.38 -16.55 4.60
C LEU A 18 25.03 -15.89 4.85
N GLU A 19 24.46 -16.01 6.04
CA GLU A 19 23.23 -15.30 6.43
C GLU A 19 23.48 -13.80 6.59
N GLU A 20 24.63 -13.40 7.15
CA GLU A 20 25.04 -12.01 7.25
C GLU A 20 25.31 -11.41 5.86
N ILE A 21 26.02 -12.12 4.98
CA ILE A 21 26.26 -11.71 3.59
C ILE A 21 24.94 -11.69 2.81
N LYS A 22 24.05 -12.68 2.98
CA LYS A 22 22.72 -12.67 2.35
C LYS A 22 21.85 -11.56 2.90
N GLY A 23 21.95 -11.24 4.19
CA GLY A 23 21.28 -10.10 4.82
C GLY A 23 21.80 -8.77 4.28
N ALA A 24 23.12 -8.62 4.20
CA ALA A 24 23.81 -7.45 3.66
C ALA A 24 23.56 -7.26 2.15
N MET A 25 23.37 -8.35 1.40
CA MET A 25 23.01 -8.33 -0.02
C MET A 25 21.49 -8.27 -0.27
N GLY A 26 20.65 -8.31 0.76
CA GLY A 26 19.18 -8.33 0.62
C GLY A 26 18.61 -9.60 -0.02
N LEU A 27 19.39 -10.70 -0.01
CA LEU A 27 19.04 -12.01 -0.55
C LEU A 27 18.38 -12.95 0.48
N ALA A 28 18.37 -12.59 1.76
CA ALA A 28 17.60 -13.33 2.76
C ALA A 28 16.09 -13.16 2.49
N SER A 29 15.50 -14.17 1.84
CA SER A 29 14.09 -14.17 1.44
C SER A 29 13.14 -14.49 2.60
N ASP A 30 13.26 -13.78 3.72
CA ASP A 30 12.47 -14.02 4.93
C ASP A 30 11.06 -13.42 4.87
N HIS A 31 10.61 -12.97 3.69
CA HIS A 31 9.33 -12.27 3.51
C HIS A 31 8.33 -12.94 2.54
N PRO A 32 8.17 -14.29 2.52
CA PRO A 32 7.49 -15.03 1.44
C PRO A 32 5.95 -14.83 1.33
N TYR A 33 5.37 -13.86 2.04
CA TYR A 33 3.91 -13.70 2.10
C TYR A 33 3.43 -12.24 2.02
N TRP A 34 4.31 -11.24 1.93
CA TRP A 34 3.92 -9.82 1.91
C TRP A 34 3.13 -9.44 0.66
N TRP A 35 3.44 -10.06 -0.48
CA TRP A 35 2.75 -9.81 -1.74
C TRP A 35 1.24 -10.10 -1.66
N ARG A 36 0.79 -11.05 -0.82
CA ARG A 36 -0.63 -11.41 -0.65
C ARG A 36 -1.46 -10.28 -0.02
N PHE A 37 -0.83 -9.35 0.70
CA PHE A 37 -1.55 -8.19 1.23
C PHE A 37 -1.97 -7.23 0.12
N TRP A 38 -1.21 -7.16 -0.98
CA TRP A 38 -1.53 -6.26 -2.09
C TRP A 38 -2.89 -6.59 -2.72
N ILE A 39 -3.20 -7.86 -2.99
CA ILE A 39 -4.50 -8.21 -3.58
C ILE A 39 -5.67 -7.89 -2.62
N VAL A 40 -5.49 -8.13 -1.32
CA VAL A 40 -6.52 -7.83 -0.31
C VAL A 40 -6.73 -6.32 -0.23
N GLU A 41 -5.67 -5.54 -0.07
CA GLU A 41 -5.75 -4.07 0.00
C GLU A 41 -6.31 -3.48 -1.30
N GLY A 42 -5.92 -3.99 -2.47
CA GLY A 42 -6.44 -3.53 -3.75
C GLY A 42 -7.95 -3.70 -3.88
N ILE A 43 -8.46 -4.91 -3.60
CA ILE A 43 -9.91 -5.18 -3.61
C ILE A 43 -10.63 -4.31 -2.59
N CYS A 44 -10.08 -4.22 -1.38
CA CYS A 44 -10.64 -3.43 -0.29
C CYS A 44 -10.76 -1.95 -0.62
N VAL A 45 -9.68 -1.34 -1.11
CA VAL A 45 -9.66 0.07 -1.50
C VAL A 45 -10.60 0.32 -2.67
N GLY A 46 -10.59 -0.54 -3.69
CA GLY A 46 -11.50 -0.41 -4.84
C GLY A 46 -12.97 -0.43 -4.43
N LEU A 47 -13.37 -1.39 -3.59
CA LEU A 47 -14.73 -1.49 -3.07
C LEU A 47 -15.09 -0.30 -2.17
N LEU A 48 -14.19 0.12 -1.28
CA LEU A 48 -14.44 1.24 -0.37
C LEU A 48 -14.68 2.54 -1.14
N PHE A 49 -13.85 2.82 -2.15
CA PHE A 49 -13.99 4.00 -2.99
C PHE A 49 -15.26 3.96 -3.85
N ALA A 50 -15.65 2.77 -4.34
CA ALA A 50 -16.94 2.61 -5.02
C ALA A 50 -18.11 2.93 -4.07
N VAL A 51 -18.10 2.43 -2.83
CA VAL A 51 -19.14 2.73 -1.84
C VAL A 51 -19.16 4.22 -1.48
N VAL A 52 -17.99 4.84 -1.27
CA VAL A 52 -17.87 6.29 -1.03
C VAL A 52 -18.42 7.08 -2.22
N GLN A 53 -18.17 6.64 -3.46
CA GLN A 53 -18.74 7.27 -4.65
C GLN A 53 -20.26 7.25 -4.64
N PHE A 54 -20.87 6.11 -4.29
CA PHE A 54 -22.34 6.02 -4.15
C PHE A 54 -22.86 6.93 -3.04
N TRP A 55 -22.15 7.00 -1.90
CA TRP A 55 -22.50 7.91 -0.81
C TRP A 55 -22.50 9.37 -1.28
N LEU A 56 -21.46 9.81 -1.99
CA LEU A 56 -21.36 11.18 -2.48
C LEU A 56 -22.42 11.54 -3.52
N ARG A 57 -22.88 10.56 -4.33
CA ARG A 57 -23.90 10.78 -5.36
C ARG A 57 -25.33 10.76 -4.82
N GLU A 58 -25.62 9.80 -3.95
CA GLU A 58 -26.99 9.56 -3.48
C GLU A 58 -27.27 10.17 -2.10
N GLY A 59 -26.24 10.67 -1.42
CA GLY A 59 -26.32 11.10 -0.03
C GLY A 59 -26.42 9.94 0.95
N PHE A 60 -26.84 10.25 2.18
CA PHE A 60 -26.99 9.23 3.23
C PHE A 60 -28.11 8.25 2.89
N ARG A 61 -27.78 6.96 2.82
CA ARG A 61 -28.77 5.87 2.76
C ARG A 61 -28.33 4.73 3.70
N PRO A 62 -29.24 4.14 4.50
CA PRO A 62 -28.87 3.10 5.46
C PRO A 62 -28.10 1.91 4.85
N TRP A 63 -28.47 1.50 3.63
CA TRP A 63 -27.79 0.40 2.95
C TRP A 63 -26.35 0.74 2.55
N ILE A 64 -26.03 2.01 2.25
CA ILE A 64 -24.67 2.46 1.95
C ILE A 64 -23.81 2.38 3.21
N VAL A 65 -24.37 2.75 4.37
CA VAL A 65 -23.69 2.60 5.67
C VAL A 65 -23.37 1.13 5.95
N VAL A 66 -24.35 0.25 5.73
CA VAL A 66 -24.16 -1.21 5.89
C VAL A 66 -23.10 -1.73 4.92
N ALA A 67 -23.12 -1.30 3.66
CA ALA A 67 -22.12 -1.68 2.67
C ALA A 67 -20.72 -1.19 3.07
N PHE A 68 -20.60 0.07 3.50
CA PHE A 68 -19.33 0.67 3.93
C PHE A 68 -18.74 -0.06 5.13
N GLY A 69 -19.56 -0.28 6.18
CA GLY A 69 -19.16 -1.06 7.35
C GLY A 69 -18.82 -2.51 7.01
N GLY A 70 -19.59 -3.13 6.11
CA GLY A 70 -19.37 -4.49 5.63
C GLY A 70 -18.04 -4.64 4.88
N VAL A 71 -17.69 -3.69 4.00
CA VAL A 71 -16.40 -3.68 3.31
C VAL A 71 -15.26 -3.54 4.32
N ILE A 72 -15.32 -2.56 5.24
CA ILE A 72 -14.28 -2.38 6.27
C ILE A 72 -14.12 -3.65 7.12
N ALA A 73 -15.22 -4.21 7.63
CA ALA A 73 -15.19 -5.41 8.46
C ALA A 73 -14.64 -6.62 7.70
N GLY A 74 -15.07 -6.82 6.45
CA GLY A 74 -14.58 -7.88 5.57
C GLY A 74 -13.09 -7.75 5.29
N CYS A 75 -12.62 -6.53 5.03
CA CYS A 75 -11.22 -6.22 4.80
C CYS A 75 -10.35 -6.50 6.03
N GLU A 76 -10.77 -6.04 7.21
CA GLU A 76 -10.05 -6.31 8.45
C GLU A 76 -10.05 -7.80 8.78
N LEU A 77 -11.15 -8.52 8.54
CA LEU A 77 -11.21 -9.97 8.71
C LEU A 77 -10.24 -10.69 7.75
N ALA A 78 -10.20 -10.29 6.47
CA ALA A 78 -9.29 -10.85 5.48
C ALA A 78 -7.82 -10.62 5.86
N LYS A 79 -7.46 -9.39 6.24
CA LYS A 79 -6.10 -9.05 6.72
C LYS A 79 -5.73 -9.83 7.98
N ARG A 80 -6.64 -9.96 8.95
CA ARG A 80 -6.41 -10.75 10.17
C ARG A 80 -6.13 -12.22 9.86
N ARG A 81 -6.92 -12.83 8.96
CA ARG A 81 -6.69 -14.21 8.51
C ARG A 81 -5.38 -14.38 7.76
N LEU A 82 -4.96 -13.37 7.00
CA LEU A 82 -3.67 -13.41 6.30
C LEU A 82 -2.50 -13.28 7.30
N ARG A 83 -2.64 -12.41 8.30
CA ARG A 83 -1.65 -12.20 9.38
C ARG A 83 -1.55 -13.38 10.34
N SER A 84 -2.60 -14.18 10.56
CA SER A 84 -2.56 -15.26 11.55
C SER A 84 -1.52 -16.35 11.24
N ASN A 85 -1.16 -16.50 9.97
CA ASN A 85 -0.15 -17.45 9.52
C ASN A 85 1.23 -16.79 9.34
N TYR A 86 1.42 -15.60 9.89
CA TYR A 86 2.57 -14.74 9.58
C TYR A 86 3.08 -13.99 10.82
N ARG A 87 4.40 -13.95 11.00
CA ARG A 87 5.07 -13.08 11.99
C ARG A 87 5.85 -12.00 11.25
N PRO A 88 5.54 -10.71 11.45
CA PRO A 88 6.30 -9.63 10.84
C PRO A 88 7.73 -9.59 11.39
N PRO A 89 8.74 -9.28 10.55
CA PRO A 89 10.08 -8.98 10.98
C PRO A 89 10.07 -7.89 12.05
N THR A 90 11.04 -7.95 12.95
CA THR A 90 11.34 -6.84 13.86
C THR A 90 12.12 -5.76 13.09
N GLY A 91 11.93 -4.49 13.47
CA GLY A 91 12.68 -3.37 12.86
C GLY A 91 12.13 -2.82 11.53
N VAL A 92 11.01 -3.33 11.03
CA VAL A 92 10.33 -2.78 9.84
C VAL A 92 9.29 -1.71 10.21
N PRO A 93 8.99 -0.77 9.29
CA PRO A 93 7.96 0.24 9.51
C PRO A 93 6.58 -0.37 9.81
N ASP A 94 5.91 0.13 10.84
CA ASP A 94 4.57 -0.31 11.21
C ASP A 94 3.51 0.30 10.28
N GLN A 95 2.88 -0.54 9.46
CA GLN A 95 1.79 -0.16 8.54
C GLN A 95 0.65 0.60 9.24
N ARG A 96 0.31 0.24 10.49
CA ARG A 96 -0.76 0.91 11.24
C ARG A 96 -0.37 2.32 11.62
N ARG A 97 0.87 2.54 12.08
CA ARG A 97 1.39 3.88 12.41
C ARG A 97 1.50 4.74 11.16
N TRP A 98 1.99 4.17 10.07
CA TRP A 98 2.01 4.85 8.77
C TRP A 98 0.61 5.25 8.32
N GLY A 99 -0.36 4.33 8.37
CA GLY A 99 -1.74 4.63 8.01
C GLY A 99 -2.34 5.72 8.89
N LEU A 100 -2.11 5.66 10.20
CA LEU A 100 -2.53 6.70 11.14
C LEU A 100 -1.93 8.07 10.79
N ALA A 101 -0.64 8.12 10.44
CA ALA A 101 0.03 9.35 10.04
C ALA A 101 -0.55 9.92 8.75
N VAL A 102 -0.83 9.07 7.74
CA VAL A 102 -1.49 9.49 6.50
C VAL A 102 -2.89 10.03 6.77
N PHE A 103 -3.72 9.33 7.55
CA PHE A 103 -5.07 9.79 7.89
C PHE A 103 -5.05 11.08 8.73
N ALA A 104 -4.09 11.23 9.63
CA ALA A 104 -3.89 12.47 10.38
C ALA A 104 -3.50 13.61 9.44
N GLY A 105 -2.58 13.38 8.50
CA GLY A 105 -2.19 14.36 7.48
C GLY A 105 -3.37 14.82 6.62
N ILE A 106 -4.19 13.88 6.13
CA ILE A 106 -5.42 14.19 5.39
C ILE A 106 -6.37 15.01 6.26
N SER A 107 -6.57 14.63 7.52
CA SER A 107 -7.49 15.33 8.44
C SER A 107 -7.03 16.77 8.71
N VAL A 108 -5.74 16.97 8.96
CA VAL A 108 -5.14 18.31 9.14
C VAL A 108 -5.32 19.14 7.86
N LEU A 109 -5.08 18.55 6.70
CA LEU A 109 -5.29 19.21 5.41
C LEU A 109 -6.74 19.64 5.22
N LEU A 110 -7.71 18.76 5.49
CA LEU A 110 -9.13 19.06 5.34
C LEU A 110 -9.59 20.17 6.29
N VAL A 111 -9.12 20.15 7.54
CA VAL A 111 -9.40 21.20 8.52
C VAL A 111 -8.76 22.53 8.11
N GLY A 112 -7.48 22.50 7.70
CA GLY A 112 -6.73 23.70 7.32
C GLY A 112 -7.25 24.37 6.05
N LEU A 113 -7.72 23.58 5.08
CA LEU A 113 -8.30 24.09 3.83
C LEU A 113 -9.81 24.34 3.90
N ARG A 114 -10.44 24.20 5.07
CA ARG A 114 -11.87 24.39 5.24
C ARG A 114 -12.41 25.69 4.62
N PRO A 115 -11.80 26.88 4.83
CA PRO A 115 -12.30 28.11 4.20
C PRO A 115 -12.24 28.07 2.67
N VAL A 116 -11.25 27.38 2.09
CA VAL A 116 -11.13 27.20 0.65
C VAL A 116 -12.27 26.30 0.15
N PHE A 117 -12.54 25.19 0.84
CA PHE A 117 -13.66 24.31 0.50
C PHE A 117 -15.02 25.02 0.56
N GLU A 118 -15.24 25.87 1.58
CA GLU A 118 -16.47 26.65 1.74
C GLU A 118 -16.65 27.72 0.63
N SER A 119 -15.55 28.13 -0.02
CA SER A 119 -15.57 29.09 -1.13
C SER A 119 -15.84 28.45 -2.51
N LEU A 120 -15.74 27.13 -2.63
CA LEU A 120 -15.89 26.40 -3.89
C LEU A 120 -17.30 25.83 -4.05
N ASP A 121 -17.75 25.68 -5.30
CA ASP A 121 -18.91 24.83 -5.57
C ASP A 121 -18.62 23.36 -5.22
N ALA A 122 -19.67 22.57 -5.01
CA ALA A 122 -19.55 21.18 -4.58
C ALA A 122 -18.66 20.31 -5.50
N THR A 123 -18.67 20.57 -6.81
CA THR A 123 -17.87 19.80 -7.77
C THR A 123 -16.39 20.10 -7.61
N ASN A 124 -16.03 21.39 -7.53
CA ASN A 124 -14.64 21.80 -7.36
C ASN A 124 -14.12 21.50 -5.95
N ALA A 125 -14.96 21.56 -4.92
CA ALA A 125 -14.62 21.11 -3.57
C ALA A 125 -14.27 19.61 -3.55
N VAL A 126 -15.09 18.77 -4.18
CA VAL A 126 -14.82 17.33 -4.32
C VAL A 126 -13.51 17.06 -5.04
N ARG A 127 -13.25 17.75 -6.15
CA ARG A 127 -12.00 17.59 -6.92
C ARG A 127 -10.78 18.01 -6.10
N LEU A 128 -10.86 19.14 -5.39
CA LEU A 128 -9.78 19.59 -4.52
C LEU A 128 -9.52 18.57 -3.40
N ALA A 129 -10.57 18.02 -2.78
CA ALA A 129 -10.44 17.00 -1.74
C ALA A 129 -9.78 15.72 -2.29
N LEU A 130 -10.18 15.27 -3.47
CA LEU A 130 -9.58 14.11 -4.14
C LEU A 130 -8.11 14.33 -4.47
N VAL A 131 -7.76 15.45 -5.11
CA VAL A 131 -6.38 15.78 -5.50
C VAL A 131 -5.48 15.88 -4.27
N SER A 132 -5.93 16.63 -3.26
CA SER A 132 -5.15 16.88 -2.05
C SER A 132 -4.97 15.62 -1.20
N ALA A 133 -6.04 14.84 -0.98
CA ALA A 133 -5.93 13.56 -0.29
C ALA A 133 -5.06 12.57 -1.09
N GLY A 134 -5.24 12.51 -2.41
CA GLY A 134 -4.42 11.68 -3.30
C GLY A 134 -2.93 12.05 -3.24
N ALA A 135 -2.60 13.34 -3.17
CA ALA A 135 -1.24 13.81 -2.98
C ALA A 135 -0.65 13.35 -1.63
N VAL A 136 -1.38 13.52 -0.52
CA VAL A 136 -0.93 13.07 0.81
C VAL A 136 -0.71 11.55 0.84
N VAL A 137 -1.66 10.77 0.31
CA VAL A 137 -1.53 9.31 0.22
C VAL A 137 -0.35 8.92 -0.65
N GLY A 138 -0.21 9.53 -1.83
CA GLY A 138 0.86 9.22 -2.77
C GLY A 138 2.24 9.52 -2.22
N VAL A 139 2.42 10.67 -1.57
CA VAL A 139 3.66 10.99 -0.82
C VAL A 139 3.88 9.99 0.30
N GLY A 140 2.84 9.62 1.05
CA GLY A 140 2.92 8.58 2.08
C GLY A 140 3.42 7.24 1.54
N TYR A 141 2.97 6.83 0.35
CA TYR A 141 3.46 5.63 -0.34
C TYR A 141 4.95 5.76 -0.70
N VAL A 142 5.36 6.87 -1.32
CA VAL A 142 6.78 7.09 -1.67
C VAL A 142 7.66 7.04 -0.42
N LEU A 143 7.25 7.69 0.67
CA LEU A 143 7.95 7.66 1.95
C LEU A 143 8.03 6.26 2.54
N MET A 144 6.96 5.46 2.45
CA MET A 144 7.02 4.05 2.86
C MET A 144 8.06 3.27 2.05
N GLY A 145 8.13 3.47 0.73
CA GLY A 145 9.16 2.86 -0.11
C GLY A 145 10.59 3.22 0.35
N GLN A 146 10.83 4.48 0.71
CA GLN A 146 12.12 4.93 1.25
C GLN A 146 12.42 4.33 2.64
N LEU A 147 11.42 4.23 3.51
CA LEU A 147 11.58 3.60 4.82
C LEU A 147 11.91 2.10 4.69
N LEU A 148 11.25 1.40 3.77
CA LEU A 148 11.57 0.00 3.47
C LEU A 148 13.00 -0.14 2.95
N ALA A 149 13.47 0.80 2.12
CA ALA A 149 14.87 0.83 1.68
C ALA A 149 15.85 1.03 2.85
N ALA A 150 15.55 1.96 3.76
CA ALA A 150 16.36 2.18 4.95
C ALA A 150 16.36 0.97 5.91
N SER A 151 15.29 0.16 5.89
CA SER A 151 15.18 -1.09 6.65
C SER A 151 15.74 -2.33 5.94
N GLY A 152 16.44 -2.18 4.81
CA GLY A 152 17.08 -3.30 4.10
C GLY A 152 16.11 -4.26 3.41
N ILE A 153 14.85 -3.86 3.19
CA ILE A 153 13.86 -4.67 2.48
C ILE A 153 14.21 -4.75 0.98
N ARG A 154 13.78 -5.80 0.27
CA ARG A 154 14.07 -6.00 -1.16
C ARG A 154 13.64 -4.82 -2.03
N ALA A 155 14.45 -4.48 -3.03
CA ALA A 155 14.17 -3.37 -3.94
C ALA A 155 12.81 -3.48 -4.66
N VAL A 156 12.38 -4.69 -5.04
CA VAL A 156 11.10 -4.90 -5.73
C VAL A 156 9.91 -4.51 -4.85
N ASP A 157 9.97 -4.79 -3.54
CA ASP A 157 8.94 -4.37 -2.58
C ASP A 157 8.95 -2.86 -2.36
N GLN A 158 10.13 -2.23 -2.35
CA GLN A 158 10.26 -0.77 -2.27
C GLN A 158 9.64 -0.09 -3.50
N TYR A 159 9.95 -0.59 -4.71
CA TYR A 159 9.44 -0.04 -5.95
C TYR A 159 7.93 -0.14 -6.07
N ALA A 160 7.32 -1.19 -5.52
CA ALA A 160 5.85 -1.30 -5.45
C ALA A 160 5.21 -0.10 -4.74
N PHE A 161 5.86 0.41 -3.68
CA PHE A 161 5.40 1.60 -2.96
C PHE A 161 5.76 2.90 -3.70
N VAL A 162 6.97 3.03 -4.23
CA VAL A 162 7.39 4.25 -4.95
C VAL A 162 6.56 4.46 -6.22
N VAL A 163 6.44 3.43 -7.05
CA VAL A 163 5.63 3.45 -8.27
C VAL A 163 4.15 3.63 -7.92
N GLY A 164 3.66 2.95 -6.87
CA GLY A 164 2.29 3.11 -6.40
C GLY A 164 1.98 4.54 -5.96
N GLY A 165 2.90 5.17 -5.24
CA GLY A 165 2.75 6.56 -4.82
C GLY A 165 2.72 7.53 -6.00
N ALA A 166 3.64 7.39 -6.95
CA ALA A 166 3.63 8.16 -8.19
C ALA A 166 2.34 7.96 -9.00
N TRP A 167 1.89 6.71 -9.10
CA TRP A 167 0.65 6.34 -9.78
C TRP A 167 -0.58 6.97 -9.12
N ILE A 168 -0.69 6.92 -7.79
CA ILE A 168 -1.79 7.55 -7.05
C ILE A 168 -1.82 9.06 -7.30
N MET A 169 -0.67 9.73 -7.26
CA MET A 169 -0.60 11.17 -7.52
C MET A 169 -0.99 11.50 -8.97
N ALA A 170 -0.50 10.72 -9.94
CA ALA A 170 -0.86 10.90 -11.34
C ALA A 170 -2.36 10.71 -11.57
N LEU A 171 -2.95 9.64 -11.03
CA LEU A 171 -4.40 9.41 -11.09
C LEU A 171 -5.18 10.55 -10.45
N ALA A 172 -4.80 10.97 -9.24
CA ALA A 172 -5.47 12.04 -8.53
C ALA A 172 -5.43 13.37 -9.31
N ALA A 173 -4.32 13.66 -9.98
CA ALA A 173 -4.17 14.84 -10.81
C ALA A 173 -4.97 14.75 -12.13
N VAL A 174 -5.00 13.59 -12.79
CA VAL A 174 -5.59 13.44 -14.13
C VAL A 174 -7.10 13.25 -14.09
N ILE A 175 -7.62 12.44 -13.16
CA ILE A 175 -9.05 12.04 -13.11
C ILE A 175 -10.01 13.24 -13.16
N PRO A 176 -9.81 14.34 -12.41
CA PRO A 176 -10.70 15.51 -12.45
C PRO A 176 -10.87 16.16 -13.83
N HIS A 177 -9.89 15.97 -14.71
CA HIS A 177 -9.86 16.57 -16.05
C HIS A 177 -10.45 15.65 -17.13
N VAL A 178 -10.81 14.41 -16.82
CA VAL A 178 -11.37 13.46 -17.79
C VAL A 178 -12.90 13.60 -17.82
N PRO A 179 -13.52 14.11 -18.91
CA PRO A 179 -14.96 14.38 -18.94
C PRO A 179 -15.82 13.14 -18.71
N PHE A 180 -15.37 11.98 -19.20
CA PHE A 180 -16.04 10.68 -19.04
C PHE A 180 -16.13 10.22 -17.58
N LEU A 181 -15.22 10.67 -16.71
CA LEU A 181 -15.17 10.30 -15.29
C LEU A 181 -15.93 11.27 -14.38
N ARG A 182 -16.59 12.29 -14.94
CA ARG A 182 -17.29 13.31 -14.16
C ARG A 182 -18.40 12.70 -13.31
N GLY A 183 -18.32 12.92 -12.01
CA GLY A 183 -19.22 12.35 -11.00
C GLY A 183 -18.92 10.89 -10.64
N TRP A 184 -17.83 10.31 -11.13
CA TRP A 184 -17.34 8.96 -10.82
C TRP A 184 -15.87 8.98 -10.39
N GLU A 185 -15.37 10.13 -9.97
CA GLU A 185 -13.94 10.37 -9.73
C GLU A 185 -13.37 9.47 -8.63
N TYR A 186 -14.10 9.25 -7.53
CA TYR A 186 -13.66 8.35 -6.46
C TYR A 186 -13.67 6.90 -6.92
N ALA A 187 -14.71 6.43 -7.61
CA ALA A 187 -14.74 5.07 -8.12
C ALA A 187 -13.60 4.81 -9.11
N ALA A 188 -13.32 5.78 -9.98
CA ALA A 188 -12.20 5.70 -10.93
C ALA A 188 -10.84 5.67 -10.21
N LEU A 189 -10.64 6.50 -9.18
CA LEU A 189 -9.43 6.49 -8.37
C LEU A 189 -9.27 5.15 -7.64
N GLY A 190 -10.33 4.65 -7.02
CA GLY A 190 -10.35 3.34 -6.36
C GLY A 190 -10.01 2.19 -7.30
N ALA A 191 -10.59 2.18 -8.50
CA ALA A 191 -10.28 1.20 -9.54
C ALA A 191 -8.82 1.29 -9.99
N GLY A 192 -8.30 2.50 -10.21
CA GLY A 192 -6.90 2.72 -10.58
C GLY A 192 -5.91 2.27 -9.50
N ILE A 193 -6.23 2.49 -8.22
CA ILE A 193 -5.44 2.00 -7.09
C ILE A 193 -5.50 0.47 -7.01
N ALA A 194 -6.70 -0.11 -7.15
CA ALA A 194 -6.88 -1.56 -7.17
C ALA A 194 -6.07 -2.22 -8.30
N LEU A 195 -6.04 -1.61 -9.50
CA LEU A 195 -5.23 -2.09 -10.62
C LEU A 195 -3.75 -2.13 -10.29
N HIS A 196 -3.20 -1.07 -9.68
CA HIS A 196 -1.80 -1.07 -9.21
C HIS A 196 -1.53 -2.19 -8.21
N HIS A 197 -2.44 -2.39 -7.25
CA HIS A 197 -2.30 -3.41 -6.23
C HIS A 197 -2.35 -4.84 -6.80
N VAL A 198 -3.29 -5.11 -7.70
CA VAL A 198 -3.40 -6.39 -8.42
C VAL A 198 -2.16 -6.64 -9.28
N GLY A 199 -1.70 -5.61 -10.00
CA GLY A 199 -0.48 -5.67 -10.81
C GLY A 199 0.75 -5.99 -9.95
N THR A 200 0.89 -5.28 -8.83
CA THR A 200 1.96 -5.52 -7.85
C THR A 200 1.91 -6.94 -7.29
N TYR A 201 0.73 -7.41 -6.90
CA TYR A 201 0.53 -8.79 -6.44
C TYR A 201 1.02 -9.79 -7.49
N THR A 202 0.67 -9.59 -8.76
CA THR A 202 1.01 -10.52 -9.85
C THR A 202 2.51 -10.50 -10.16
N VAL A 203 3.14 -9.32 -10.11
CA VAL A 203 4.59 -9.19 -10.31
C VAL A 203 5.35 -9.86 -9.17
N LEU A 204 4.99 -9.57 -7.92
CA LEU A 204 5.68 -10.11 -6.75
C LEU A 204 5.44 -11.62 -6.59
N SER A 205 4.24 -12.13 -6.89
CA SER A 205 3.96 -13.57 -6.81
C SER A 205 4.83 -14.35 -7.81
N ARG A 206 4.99 -13.86 -9.03
CA ARG A 206 5.84 -14.49 -10.05
C ARG A 206 7.33 -14.38 -9.74
N TYR A 207 7.74 -13.27 -9.12
CA TYR A 207 9.11 -13.09 -8.67
C TYR A 207 9.50 -14.13 -7.62
N GLU A 208 8.59 -14.49 -6.71
CA GLU A 208 8.84 -15.55 -5.73
C GLU A 208 8.86 -16.96 -6.35
N ASP A 209 7.97 -17.23 -7.32
CA ASP A 209 7.96 -18.52 -8.02
C ASP A 209 9.24 -18.75 -8.84
N GLY A 210 9.86 -17.70 -9.38
CA GLY A 210 11.11 -17.80 -10.15
C GLY A 210 12.39 -17.97 -9.32
N ILE A 211 12.31 -17.80 -7.99
CA ILE A 211 13.44 -17.99 -7.05
C ILE A 211 13.44 -19.41 -6.44
N ARG A 212 12.31 -20.14 -6.51
CA ARG A 212 12.19 -21.53 -6.05
C ARG A 212 12.62 -22.52 -7.13
#